data_AF-A0A183UKV4-F1
#
_entry.id   AF-A0A183UKV4-F1
#
_cell.length_a   1.000
_cell.length_b   1.000
_cell.length_c   1.000
_cell.angle_alpha   90.00
_cell.angle_beta   90.00
_cell.angle_gamma   90.00
#
_symmetry.space_group_name_H-M   'P 1'
#
loop_
_entity.id
_entity.type
_entity.pdbx_description
1 polymer ?
#
loop_
_entity_poly.entity_id
_entity_poly.type
_entity_poly.pdbx_seq_one_letter_code
_entity_poly.pdbx_strand_id
1 'polypeptide(L)'
;MLHGISSTYNHAERINKLSQGTLVKVSPYLVKRRKSHFHTLPCGASIILGCNGNIWISPVAVEEQTATGGYAENLDEVIPMETRSVIARLANCVNVLAKHHIPLYDTTVLLAHEASSTYEIKDLLRPAVAAEIAAEVADRLRKKYQES
;
A
#
# COMPACT_ATOMS: atom_id res chain seq x y z
N MET A 1 12.45 -29.86 5.75
CA MET A 1 12.66 -28.61 4.99
C MET A 1 11.91 -28.75 3.67
N LEU A 2 10.61 -28.44 3.65
CA LEU A 2 9.78 -28.51 2.45
C LEU A 2 9.69 -27.10 1.86
N HIS A 3 10.48 -26.81 0.83
CA HIS A 3 10.21 -25.66 -0.03
C HIS A 3 8.97 -26.00 -0.87
N GLY A 4 7.80 -25.64 -0.36
CA GLY A 4 6.56 -25.71 -1.13
C GLY A 4 6.64 -24.72 -2.29
N ILE A 5 6.84 -25.23 -3.49
CA ILE A 5 6.74 -24.44 -4.72
C ILE A 5 5.26 -24.06 -4.87
N SER A 6 4.95 -22.77 -4.79
CA SER A 6 3.59 -22.30 -5.09
C SER A 6 3.43 -22.25 -6.61
N SER A 7 2.70 -23.22 -7.16
CA SER A 7 2.27 -23.19 -8.56
C SER A 7 1.01 -22.33 -8.66
N THR A 8 1.06 -21.23 -9.39
CA THR A 8 -0.13 -20.43 -9.71
C THR A 8 -0.93 -21.14 -10.81
N TYR A 9 -2.03 -21.81 -10.44
CA TYR A 9 -2.96 -22.43 -11.40
C TYR A 9 -3.95 -21.37 -11.91
N ASN A 10 -3.94 -21.12 -13.23
CA ASN A 10 -4.52 -19.92 -13.85
C ASN A 10 -5.88 -20.19 -14.51
N HIS A 11 -6.97 -19.93 -13.78
CA HIS A 11 -8.32 -19.85 -14.36
C HIS A 11 -9.00 -18.49 -14.15
N ALA A 12 -8.23 -17.43 -13.90
CA ALA A 12 -8.79 -16.09 -13.70
C ALA A 12 -8.21 -15.10 -14.71
N GLU A 13 -9.10 -14.45 -15.46
CA GLU A 13 -8.87 -13.34 -16.39
C GLU A 13 -8.32 -12.05 -15.71
N ARG A 14 -7.62 -12.17 -14.57
CA ARG A 14 -7.20 -11.07 -13.70
C ARG A 14 -5.77 -11.21 -13.17
N ILE A 15 -4.82 -11.66 -13.99
CA ILE A 15 -3.40 -11.34 -13.77
C ILE A 15 -3.04 -10.27 -14.80
N ASN A 16 -3.46 -9.05 -14.50
CA ASN A 16 -3.21 -7.89 -15.34
C ASN A 16 -1.84 -7.31 -14.97
N LYS A 17 -1.06 -6.92 -15.98
CA LYS A 17 0.19 -6.16 -15.78
C LYS A 17 -0.10 -4.94 -14.91
N LEU A 18 0.81 -4.65 -13.98
CA LEU A 18 0.73 -3.47 -13.14
C LEU A 18 1.20 -2.27 -13.98
N SER A 19 0.34 -1.24 -14.10
CA SER A 19 0.64 0.01 -14.80
C SER A 19 1.60 0.90 -13.98
N GLN A 20 1.67 2.21 -14.22
CA GLN A 20 2.55 3.12 -13.48
C GLN A 20 2.28 3.10 -11.96
N GLY A 21 3.35 3.01 -11.17
CA GLY A 21 3.26 2.93 -9.71
C GLY A 21 4.60 2.65 -9.03
N THR A 22 4.54 2.34 -7.73
CA THR A 22 5.71 2.07 -6.89
C THR A 22 5.54 0.73 -6.18
N LEU A 23 6.57 -0.11 -6.27
CA LEU A 23 6.67 -1.36 -5.52
C LEU A 23 7.46 -1.13 -4.22
N VAL A 24 6.88 -1.53 -3.09
CA VAL A 24 7.55 -1.61 -1.80
C VAL A 24 7.62 -3.06 -1.35
N LYS A 25 8.81 -3.52 -0.97
CA LYS A 25 9.03 -4.88 -0.46
C LYS A 25 9.14 -4.87 1.06
N VAL A 26 8.35 -5.71 1.70
CA VAL A 26 8.32 -5.90 3.16
C VAL A 26 8.39 -7.38 3.50
N SER A 27 8.61 -7.70 4.78
CA SER A 27 8.50 -9.09 5.23
C SER A 27 7.08 -9.62 5.02
N PRO A 28 6.88 -10.79 4.37
CA PRO A 28 5.54 -11.34 4.12
C PRO A 28 4.71 -11.56 5.39
N TYR A 29 5.38 -11.82 6.52
CA TYR A 29 4.72 -12.02 7.82
C TYR A 29 3.95 -10.78 8.31
N LEU A 30 4.36 -9.59 7.87
CA LEU A 30 3.70 -8.34 8.25
C LEU A 30 2.38 -8.14 7.52
N VAL A 31 2.15 -8.80 6.37
CA VAL A 31 0.93 -8.60 5.58
C VAL A 31 -0.19 -9.45 6.16
N LYS A 32 -1.22 -8.78 6.70
CA LYS A 32 -2.39 -9.48 7.24
C LYS A 32 -3.25 -10.01 6.10
N ARG A 33 -3.57 -11.31 6.12
CA ARG A 33 -4.50 -11.91 5.15
C ARG A 33 -5.91 -11.36 5.35
N ARG A 34 -6.53 -10.88 4.27
CA ARG A 34 -7.88 -10.27 4.26
C ARG A 34 -8.67 -10.78 3.05
N LYS A 35 -9.98 -10.56 3.04
CA LYS A 35 -10.87 -10.99 1.95
C LYS A 35 -10.55 -10.28 0.62
N SER A 36 -10.11 -9.02 0.68
CA SER A 36 -9.57 -8.28 -0.45
C SER A 36 -8.17 -7.78 -0.12
N HIS A 37 -7.31 -7.77 -1.12
CA HIS A 37 -5.97 -7.19 -1.08
C HIS A 37 -5.83 -5.96 -1.98
N PHE A 38 -6.89 -5.61 -2.71
CA PHE A 38 -6.97 -4.46 -3.60
C PHE A 38 -7.82 -3.40 -2.91
N HIS A 39 -7.25 -2.21 -2.72
CA HIS A 39 -7.92 -1.11 -2.03
C HIS A 39 -7.69 0.19 -2.79
N THR A 40 -8.77 0.94 -3.01
CA THR A 40 -8.70 2.35 -3.40
C THR A 40 -8.81 3.17 -2.13
N LEU A 41 -7.78 3.94 -1.83
CA LEU A 41 -7.68 4.75 -0.62
C LEU A 41 -8.31 6.13 -0.85
N PRO A 42 -8.94 6.73 0.18
CA PRO A 42 -9.57 8.05 0.06
C PRO A 42 -8.56 9.19 -0.21
N CYS A 43 -7.27 8.95 -0.04
CA CYS A 43 -6.20 9.91 -0.37
C CYS A 43 -5.87 10.01 -1.87
N GLY A 44 -6.63 9.34 -2.75
CA GLY A 44 -6.44 9.46 -4.21
C GLY A 44 -5.37 8.53 -4.78
N ALA A 45 -5.14 7.38 -4.14
CA ALA A 45 -4.24 6.33 -4.64
C ALA A 45 -4.84 4.93 -4.40
N SER A 46 -4.40 3.96 -5.20
CA SER A 46 -4.73 2.55 -5.04
C SER A 46 -3.55 1.77 -4.47
N ILE A 47 -3.82 0.77 -3.64
CA ILE A 47 -2.82 -0.11 -3.03
C ILE A 47 -3.21 -1.57 -3.18
N ILE A 48 -2.22 -2.39 -3.53
CA ILE A 48 -2.32 -3.85 -3.59
C ILE A 48 -1.37 -4.44 -2.54
N LEU A 49 -1.92 -5.13 -1.55
CA LEU A 49 -1.19 -5.72 -0.44
C LEU A 49 -0.93 -7.21 -0.70
N GLY A 50 0.12 -7.54 -1.45
CA GLY A 50 0.45 -8.93 -1.77
C GLY A 50 0.85 -9.74 -0.52
N CYS A 51 0.25 -10.92 -0.33
CA CYS A 51 0.60 -11.84 0.77
C CYS A 51 2.07 -12.31 0.76
N ASN A 52 2.79 -12.08 -0.33
CA ASN A 52 4.21 -12.33 -0.49
C ASN A 52 5.10 -11.16 -0.01
N GLY A 53 4.53 -10.13 0.61
CA GLY A 53 5.28 -8.94 1.05
C GLY A 53 5.57 -7.94 -0.08
N ASN A 54 5.02 -8.14 -1.28
CA ASN A 54 5.09 -7.16 -2.35
C ASN A 54 3.87 -6.24 -2.27
N ILE A 55 4.12 -4.96 -1.99
CA ILE A 55 3.08 -3.94 -1.87
C ILE A 55 3.17 -3.03 -3.09
N TRP A 56 2.11 -2.97 -3.88
CA TRP A 56 2.05 -2.09 -5.05
C TRP A 56 1.19 -0.87 -4.75
N ILE A 57 1.70 0.33 -5.04
CA ILE A 57 0.99 1.59 -4.84
C ILE A 57 0.92 2.30 -6.18
N SER A 58 -0.28 2.64 -6.64
CA SER A 58 -0.51 3.27 -7.94
C SER A 58 -1.49 4.43 -7.82
N PRO A 59 -1.58 5.29 -8.85
CA PRO A 59 -2.74 6.15 -9.03
C PRO A 59 -4.04 5.33 -9.06
N VAL A 60 -5.16 5.98 -8.79
CA VAL A 60 -6.48 5.38 -9.02
C VAL A 60 -6.67 5.21 -10.52
N ALA A 61 -7.01 3.99 -10.96
CA ALA A 61 -7.28 3.74 -12.37
C ALA A 61 -8.53 4.50 -12.81
N VAL A 62 -8.44 5.23 -13.93
CA VAL A 62 -9.60 5.86 -14.57
C VAL A 62 -10.39 4.78 -15.31
N GLU A 63 -11.68 4.66 -15.03
CA GLU A 63 -12.55 3.57 -15.49
C GLU A 63 -12.67 3.47 -17.03
N GLU A 64 -12.34 4.53 -17.78
CA GLU A 64 -12.39 4.54 -19.26
C GLU A 64 -11.47 3.49 -19.91
N GLN A 65 -10.44 3.00 -19.21
CA GLN A 65 -9.55 1.94 -19.71
C GLN A 65 -10.13 0.51 -19.56
N THR A 66 -11.31 0.36 -18.92
CA THR A 66 -11.89 -0.96 -18.64
C THR A 66 -12.93 -1.42 -19.65
N ALA A 67 -13.43 -0.53 -20.52
CA ALA A 67 -14.51 -0.84 -21.45
C ALA A 67 -14.10 -1.66 -22.69
N THR A 68 -12.81 -1.72 -23.04
CA THR A 68 -12.34 -2.35 -24.29
C THR A 68 -11.43 -3.56 -24.09
N GLY A 69 -11.21 -4.02 -22.85
CA GLY A 69 -10.35 -5.20 -22.58
C GLY A 69 -8.88 -5.06 -23.01
N GLY A 70 -8.49 -3.88 -23.50
CA GLY A 70 -7.13 -3.53 -23.90
C GLY A 70 -6.52 -2.58 -22.88
N TYR A 71 -5.77 -3.14 -21.93
CA TYR A 71 -4.96 -2.36 -21.01
C TYR A 71 -3.80 -1.72 -21.78
N ALA A 72 -4.01 -0.51 -22.28
CA ALA A 72 -2.94 0.33 -22.82
C ALA A 72 -2.24 1.01 -21.64
N GLU A 73 -0.98 0.65 -21.38
CA GLU A 73 -0.10 1.49 -20.57
C GLU A 73 0.03 2.83 -21.30
N ASN A 74 -0.70 3.85 -20.84
CA ASN A 74 -0.43 5.20 -21.28
C ASN A 74 0.82 5.69 -20.54
N LEU A 75 2.00 5.23 -20.98
CA LEU A 75 3.29 5.69 -20.45
C LEU A 75 3.49 7.20 -20.66
N ASP A 76 2.73 7.78 -21.58
CA ASP A 76 2.68 9.22 -21.84
C ASP A 76 1.79 9.98 -20.83
N GLU A 77 0.99 9.27 -20.02
CA GLU A 77 0.14 9.87 -19.01
C GLU A 77 0.99 10.37 -17.83
N VAL A 78 1.18 11.69 -17.81
CA VAL A 78 1.91 12.36 -16.73
C VAL A 78 1.05 12.37 -15.48
N ILE A 79 1.36 11.47 -14.55
CA ILE A 79 0.73 11.45 -13.21
C ILE A 79 0.99 12.81 -12.53
N PRO A 80 -0.03 13.54 -12.05
CA PRO A 80 0.16 14.82 -11.38
C PRO A 80 1.11 14.76 -10.18
N MET A 81 1.79 15.88 -9.90
CA MET A 81 2.74 15.96 -8.78
C MET A 81 2.09 15.65 -7.43
N GLU A 82 0.82 16.05 -7.26
CA GLU A 82 0.03 15.76 -6.07
C GLU A 82 -0.15 14.25 -5.86
N THR A 83 -0.60 13.52 -6.90
CA THR A 83 -0.76 12.06 -6.85
C THR A 83 0.57 11.35 -6.59
N ARG A 84 1.67 11.79 -7.24
CA ARG A 84 3.01 11.24 -6.96
C ARG A 84 3.44 11.46 -5.52
N SER A 85 3.10 12.60 -4.94
CA SER A 85 3.40 12.95 -3.54
C SER A 85 2.62 12.05 -2.59
N VAL A 86 1.34 11.75 -2.87
CA VAL A 86 0.56 10.77 -2.12
C VAL A 86 1.17 9.37 -2.19
N ILE A 87 1.54 8.92 -3.40
CA ILE A 87 2.19 7.61 -3.59
C ILE A 87 3.49 7.50 -2.80
N ALA A 88 4.34 8.54 -2.86
CA ALA A 88 5.59 8.60 -2.11
C ALA A 88 5.36 8.59 -0.58
N ARG A 89 4.37 9.34 -0.11
CA ARG A 89 3.97 9.36 1.31
C ARG A 89 3.50 7.98 1.77
N LEU A 90 2.64 7.32 1.00
CA LEU A 90 2.16 5.96 1.30
C LEU A 90 3.32 4.95 1.31
N ALA A 91 4.24 5.03 0.36
CA ALA A 91 5.41 4.16 0.32
C ALA A 91 6.28 4.33 1.59
N ASN A 92 6.49 5.57 2.02
CA ASN A 92 7.21 5.86 3.27
C ASN A 92 6.44 5.34 4.49
N CYS A 93 5.12 5.51 4.54
CA CYS A 93 4.29 4.97 5.61
C CYS A 93 4.41 3.43 5.70
N VAL A 94 4.35 2.72 4.58
CA VAL A 94 4.54 1.26 4.54
C VAL A 94 5.92 0.87 5.11
N ASN A 95 6.98 1.60 4.74
CA ASN A 95 8.32 1.36 5.28
C ASN A 95 8.41 1.62 6.79
N VAL A 96 7.78 2.68 7.29
CA VAL A 96 7.70 3.00 8.72
C VAL A 96 6.99 1.87 9.48
N LEU A 97 5.80 1.48 9.02
CA LEU A 97 5.03 0.40 9.63
C LEU A 97 5.83 -0.91 9.65
N ALA A 98 6.51 -1.24 8.54
CA ALA A 98 7.32 -2.44 8.45
C ALA A 98 8.52 -2.42 9.41
N LYS A 99 9.22 -1.29 9.52
CA LYS A 99 10.37 -1.11 10.43
C LYS A 99 9.96 -1.25 11.90
N HIS A 100 8.75 -0.83 12.25
CA HIS A 100 8.19 -0.92 13.60
C HIS A 100 7.38 -2.20 13.86
N HIS A 101 7.43 -3.18 12.94
CA HIS A 101 6.74 -4.47 13.06
C HIS A 101 5.22 -4.34 13.23
N ILE A 102 4.62 -3.29 12.68
CA ILE A 102 3.17 -3.09 12.68
C ILE A 102 2.55 -3.88 11.51
N PRO A 103 1.51 -4.69 11.74
CA PRO A 103 0.85 -5.43 10.66
C PRO A 103 0.29 -4.51 9.58
N LEU A 104 0.45 -4.89 8.32
CA LEU A 104 0.02 -4.15 7.14
C LEU A 104 -1.34 -4.66 6.65
N TYR A 105 -2.30 -3.75 6.65
CA TYR A 105 -3.60 -3.83 5.98
C TYR A 105 -4.14 -2.42 5.71
N ASP A 106 -5.22 -2.34 4.92
CA ASP A 106 -5.86 -1.09 4.48
C ASP A 106 -5.97 -0.04 5.59
N THR A 107 -6.49 -0.41 6.75
CA THR A 107 -6.71 0.52 7.87
C THR A 107 -5.40 1.05 8.44
N THR A 108 -4.38 0.20 8.63
CA THR A 108 -3.09 0.63 9.20
C THR A 108 -2.34 1.60 8.30
N VAL A 109 -2.41 1.36 6.98
CA VAL A 109 -1.80 2.24 5.99
C VAL A 109 -2.52 3.59 5.97
N LEU A 110 -3.86 3.59 6.07
CA LEU A 110 -4.64 4.83 6.14
C LEU A 110 -4.34 5.63 7.43
N LEU A 111 -4.29 4.96 8.58
CA LEU A 111 -3.95 5.60 9.85
C LEU A 111 -2.54 6.21 9.81
N ALA A 112 -1.57 5.49 9.23
CA ALA A 112 -0.22 6.00 9.05
C ALA A 112 -0.18 7.21 8.10
N HIS A 113 -0.97 7.17 7.01
CA HIS A 113 -1.09 8.31 6.10
C HIS A 113 -1.65 9.55 6.82
N GLU A 114 -2.72 9.40 7.60
CA GLU A 114 -3.29 10.48 8.41
C GLU A 114 -2.26 11.05 9.39
N ALA A 115 -1.62 10.21 10.21
CA ALA A 115 -0.60 10.61 11.18
C ALA A 115 0.63 11.26 10.51
N SER A 116 0.97 10.84 9.28
CA SER A 116 2.07 11.43 8.53
C SER A 116 1.76 12.84 8.01
N SER A 117 0.49 13.24 7.90
CA SER A 117 0.05 14.48 7.23
C SER A 117 0.64 15.74 7.86
N THR A 118 1.00 15.67 9.13
CA THR A 118 1.67 16.73 9.91
C THR A 118 3.14 16.94 9.54
N TYR A 119 3.74 16.02 8.79
CA TYR A 119 5.15 16.04 8.42
C TYR A 119 5.34 16.07 6.89
N GLU A 120 6.48 16.64 6.49
CA GLU A 120 6.96 16.61 5.11
C GLU A 120 7.36 15.20 4.68
N ILE A 121 7.11 14.86 3.40
CA ILE A 121 7.32 13.50 2.87
C ILE A 121 8.76 13.03 3.06
N LYS A 122 9.73 13.93 2.89
CA LYS A 122 11.17 13.68 3.03
C LYS A 122 11.59 13.35 4.46
N ASP A 123 10.86 13.81 5.46
CA ASP A 123 11.19 13.65 6.88
C ASP A 123 10.59 12.37 7.49
N LEU A 124 9.65 11.71 6.79
CA LEU A 124 8.91 10.54 7.30
C LEU A 124 9.79 9.33 7.68
N LEU A 125 10.95 9.17 7.03
CA LEU A 125 11.86 8.07 7.32
C LEU A 125 12.88 8.39 8.42
N ARG A 126 12.88 9.63 8.94
CA ARG A 126 13.76 10.00 10.06
C ARG A 126 13.34 9.21 11.30
N PRO A 127 14.30 8.65 12.08
CA PRO A 127 13.96 7.77 13.20
C PRO A 127 12.99 8.36 14.22
N ALA A 128 13.12 9.66 14.53
CA ALA A 128 12.21 10.35 15.46
C ALA A 128 10.77 10.42 14.92
N VAL A 129 10.59 10.91 13.69
CA VAL A 129 9.28 11.04 13.03
C VAL A 129 8.65 9.66 12.80
N ALA A 130 9.43 8.69 12.32
CA ALA A 130 8.97 7.33 12.10
C ALA A 130 8.46 6.68 13.40
N ALA A 131 9.17 6.89 14.52
CA ALA A 131 8.77 6.37 15.82
C ALA A 131 7.49 7.05 16.33
N GLU A 132 7.34 8.36 16.14
CA GLU A 132 6.12 9.09 16.50
C GLU A 132 4.90 8.59 15.72
N ILE A 133 5.00 8.49 14.40
CA ILE A 133 3.94 7.95 13.53
C ILE A 133 3.59 6.52 13.94
N ALA A 134 4.59 5.67 14.16
CA ALA A 134 4.37 4.28 14.56
C ALA A 134 3.69 4.17 15.94
N ALA A 135 4.08 5.00 16.90
CA ALA A 135 3.47 5.05 18.23
C ALA A 135 2.01 5.50 18.16
N GLU A 136 1.72 6.53 17.37
CA GLU A 136 0.34 7.01 17.17
C GLU A 136 -0.54 5.93 16.51
N VAL A 137 -0.05 5.28 15.45
CA VAL A 137 -0.79 4.19 14.81
C VAL A 137 -1.03 3.05 15.79
N ALA A 138 -0.03 2.66 16.58
CA ALA A 138 -0.17 1.60 17.58
C ALA A 138 -1.21 1.95 18.66
N ASP A 139 -1.25 3.21 19.12
CA ASP A 139 -2.24 3.67 20.09
C ASP A 139 -3.66 3.64 19.51
N ARG A 140 -3.85 4.16 18.29
CA ARG A 140 -5.14 4.13 17.59
C ARG A 140 -5.63 2.70 17.33
N LEU A 141 -4.71 1.78 17.01
CA LEU A 141 -5.04 0.36 16.87
C LEU A 141 -5.51 -0.25 18.19
N ARG A 142 -4.81 0.02 19.29
CA ARG A 142 -5.19 -0.48 20.62
C ARG A 142 -6.59 -0.04 21.02
N LYS A 143 -6.93 1.24 20.81
CA LYS A 143 -8.27 1.78 21.08
C LYS A 143 -9.35 1.05 20.29
N LYS A 144 -9.13 0.85 18.98
CA LYS A 144 -10.05 0.08 18.13
C LYS A 144 -10.29 -1.36 18.62
N TYR A 145 -9.28 -2.01 19.19
CA TYR A 145 -9.42 -3.36 19.75
C TYR A 145 -10.18 -3.41 21.08
N GLN A 146 -10.22 -2.32 21.84
CA GLN A 146 -10.96 -2.24 23.09
C GLN A 146 -12.46 -1.94 22.86
N GLU A 147 -12.79 -1.37 21.70
CA GLU A 147 -14.15 -0.99 21.31
C GLU A 147 -14.88 -2.06 20.47
N SER A 148 -14.19 -3.12 20.04
CA SER A 148 -14.75 -4.25 19.25
C SER A 148 -14.90 -5.51 20.08
#